data_AF-A0A1M5TXV3-F1
#
_entry.id   AF-A0A1M5TXV3-F1
#
_cell.length_a   1.000
_cell.length_b   1.000
_cell.length_c   1.000
_cell.angle_alpha   90.00
_cell.angle_beta   90.00
_cell.angle_gamma   90.00
#
_symmetry.space_group_name_H-M   'P 1'
#
loop_
_entity.id
_entity.type
_entity.pdbx_description
1 polymer ?
#
loop_
_entity_poly.entity_id
_entity_poly.type
_entity_poly.pdbx_seq_one_letter_code
_entity_poly.pdbx_strand_id
1 'polypeptide(L)'
;MKKACKLIEDCKATNYKGKFGLGCVQWTGSRTKNLIDCYVDECGEEGYPTREQYYKAESTLISKEFNGNYKKIYEEWLSKHSGKNTAAYEAGSMVCLKYEVPADRYNKAKTRGKSAQKIYQAMMGA
;
A
#
# COMPACT_ATOMS: atom_id res chain seq x y z
N MET A 1 -4.96 -18.30 12.43
CA MET A 1 -4.58 -16.88 12.33
C MET A 1 -4.20 -16.38 13.73
N LYS A 2 -3.18 -15.51 13.87
CA LYS A 2 -2.88 -14.84 15.15
C LYS A 2 -3.83 -13.65 15.35
N LYS A 3 -4.25 -13.38 16.59
CA LYS A 3 -5.08 -12.21 16.94
C LYS A 3 -4.32 -10.91 16.65
N ALA A 4 -5.03 -9.85 16.25
CA ALA A 4 -4.44 -8.55 15.95
C ALA A 4 -3.59 -8.01 17.12
N CYS A 5 -4.12 -8.04 18.35
CA CYS A 5 -3.39 -7.61 19.55
C CYS A 5 -2.08 -8.36 19.80
N LYS A 6 -2.06 -9.69 19.58
CA LYS A 6 -0.81 -10.47 19.74
C LYS A 6 0.24 -10.10 18.69
N LEU A 7 -0.19 -9.72 17.48
CA LEU A 7 0.71 -9.19 16.47
C LEU A 7 1.29 -7.83 16.87
N ILE A 8 0.46 -6.96 17.47
CA ILE A 8 0.87 -5.65 18.00
C ILE A 8 1.91 -5.81 19.11
N GLU A 9 1.68 -6.71 20.05
CA GLU A 9 2.60 -6.99 21.15
C GLU A 9 3.94 -7.55 20.65
N ASP A 10 3.91 -8.52 19.74
CA ASP A 10 5.11 -9.09 19.11
C ASP A 10 5.91 -7.99 18.37
N CYS A 11 5.24 -7.08 17.67
CA CYS A 11 5.88 -5.97 16.96
C CYS A 11 6.41 -4.87 17.90
N LYS A 12 5.68 -4.52 18.96
CA LYS A 12 6.10 -3.54 19.97
C LYS A 12 7.29 -4.05 20.77
N ALA A 13 7.26 -5.31 21.21
CA ALA A 13 8.32 -5.95 21.99
C ALA A 13 9.66 -5.99 21.25
N THR A 14 9.62 -6.08 19.92
CA THR A 14 10.82 -6.06 19.07
C THR A 14 11.24 -4.65 18.65
N ASN A 15 10.51 -3.60 19.02
CA ASN A 15 10.62 -2.26 18.41
C ASN A 15 10.65 -2.34 16.87
N TYR A 16 9.86 -3.26 16.29
CA TYR A 16 9.84 -3.56 14.87
C TYR A 16 11.22 -4.00 14.29
N LYS A 17 12.16 -4.45 15.13
CA LYS A 17 13.43 -5.07 14.68
C LYS A 17 13.11 -6.33 13.88
N GLY A 18 13.61 -6.39 12.65
CA GLY A 18 13.34 -7.49 11.72
C GLY A 18 12.42 -7.16 10.54
N LYS A 19 12.07 -5.87 10.33
CA LYS A 19 11.48 -5.27 9.09
C LYS A 19 10.73 -6.22 8.14
N PHE A 20 9.78 -7.00 8.65
CA PHE A 20 8.88 -7.78 7.81
C PHE A 20 7.83 -6.84 7.18
N GLY A 21 7.51 -7.06 5.90
CA GLY A 21 6.49 -6.31 5.18
C GLY A 21 5.12 -6.95 5.36
N LEU A 22 4.13 -6.17 5.81
CA LEU A 22 2.75 -6.62 5.99
C LEU A 22 1.82 -5.99 4.94
N GLY A 23 0.81 -6.74 4.50
CA GLY A 23 -0.26 -6.26 3.61
C GLY A 23 0.12 -6.07 2.14
N CYS A 24 -0.80 -5.54 1.35
CA CYS A 24 -0.69 -5.48 -0.12
C CYS A 24 0.50 -4.66 -0.64
N VAL A 25 0.92 -3.61 0.06
CA VAL A 25 2.07 -2.77 -0.33
C VAL A 25 3.30 -3.02 0.55
N GLN A 26 3.29 -4.10 1.34
CA GLN A 26 4.41 -4.50 2.20
C GLN A 26 4.85 -3.37 3.14
N TRP A 27 3.91 -2.83 3.92
CA TRP A 27 4.22 -1.82 4.93
C TRP A 27 5.25 -2.36 5.92
N THR A 28 6.32 -1.60 6.13
CA THR A 28 7.45 -1.94 7.00
C THR A 28 7.69 -0.87 8.07
N GLY A 29 8.24 -1.27 9.21
CA GLY A 29 8.60 -0.36 10.30
C GLY A 29 7.37 0.28 10.94
N SER A 30 7.42 1.60 11.16
CA SER A 30 6.32 2.33 11.81
C SER A 30 5.00 2.28 11.03
N ARG A 31 5.04 2.15 9.70
CA ARG A 31 3.82 2.08 8.88
C ARG A 31 3.07 0.76 9.08
N THR A 32 3.76 -0.30 9.50
CA THR A 32 3.11 -1.58 9.88
C THR A 32 2.16 -1.36 11.05
N LYS A 33 2.51 -0.51 12.01
CA LYS A 33 1.63 -0.17 13.14
C LYS A 33 0.33 0.47 12.64
N ASN A 34 0.43 1.46 11.76
CA ASN A 34 -0.74 2.16 11.22
C ASN A 34 -1.70 1.19 10.51
N LEU A 35 -1.17 0.15 9.85
CA LEU A 35 -1.99 -0.89 9.23
C LEU A 35 -2.70 -1.73 10.30
N ILE A 36 -2.00 -2.10 11.36
CA ILE A 36 -2.62 -2.88 12.43
C ILE A 36 -3.70 -2.06 13.14
N ASP A 37 -3.47 -0.77 13.38
CA ASP A 37 -4.48 0.12 13.94
C ASP A 37 -5.74 0.14 13.03
N CYS A 38 -5.57 0.18 11.70
CA CYS A 38 -6.70 0.06 10.77
C CYS A 38 -7.40 -1.31 10.82
N TYR A 39 -6.68 -2.41 11.10
CA TYR A 39 -7.33 -3.71 11.30
C TYR A 39 -8.16 -3.73 12.59
N VAL A 40 -7.61 -3.20 13.69
CA VAL A 40 -8.33 -3.12 14.97
C VAL A 40 -9.58 -2.26 14.83
N ASP A 41 -9.51 -1.14 14.12
CA ASP A 41 -10.68 -0.28 13.84
C ASP A 41 -11.79 -1.03 13.08
N GLU A 42 -11.43 -1.93 12.16
CA GLU A 42 -12.39 -2.63 11.29
C GLU A 42 -12.94 -3.94 11.88
N CYS A 43 -12.16 -4.67 12.69
CA CYS A 43 -12.57 -5.98 13.23
C CYS A 43 -12.62 -6.07 14.76
N GLY A 44 -12.19 -5.04 15.48
CA GLY A 44 -12.01 -5.06 16.93
C GLY A 44 -10.72 -5.78 17.36
N GLU A 45 -10.27 -5.50 18.58
CA GLU A 45 -8.98 -5.96 19.15
C GLU A 45 -8.81 -7.50 19.14
N GLU A 46 -9.88 -8.22 19.42
CA GLU A 46 -9.92 -9.69 19.49
C GLU A 46 -10.40 -10.34 18.18
N GLY A 47 -10.72 -9.52 17.17
CA GLY A 47 -11.29 -9.96 15.90
C GLY A 47 -10.26 -10.55 14.95
N TYR A 48 -10.76 -11.40 14.05
CA TYR A 48 -10.06 -11.82 12.85
C TYR A 48 -10.73 -11.14 11.66
N PRO A 49 -10.01 -10.32 10.86
CA PRO A 49 -10.64 -9.64 9.75
C PRO A 49 -11.19 -10.66 8.74
N THR A 50 -12.40 -10.42 8.25
CA THR A 50 -12.88 -11.06 7.03
C THR A 50 -12.09 -10.54 5.83
N ARG A 51 -12.19 -11.21 4.69
CA ARG A 51 -11.53 -10.77 3.45
C ARG A 51 -11.92 -9.34 3.05
N GLU A 52 -13.18 -8.96 3.25
CA GLU A 52 -13.67 -7.62 2.96
C GLU A 52 -13.10 -6.58 3.93
N GLN A 53 -13.03 -6.91 5.22
CA GLN A 53 -12.38 -6.06 6.23
C GLN A 53 -10.88 -5.90 5.96
N TYR A 54 -10.20 -6.95 5.48
CA TYR A 54 -8.82 -6.85 5.02
C TYR A 54 -8.66 -5.80 3.92
N TYR A 55 -9.48 -5.88 2.87
CA TYR A 55 -9.44 -4.92 1.77
C TYR A 55 -9.80 -3.50 2.21
N LYS A 56 -10.79 -3.36 3.09
CA LYS A 56 -11.20 -2.05 3.61
C LYS A 56 -10.12 -1.41 4.48
N ALA A 57 -9.50 -2.15 5.40
CA ALA A 57 -8.43 -1.63 6.24
C ALA A 57 -7.21 -1.20 5.42
N GLU A 58 -6.73 -2.05 4.50
CA GLU A 58 -5.57 -1.74 3.67
C GLU A 58 -5.83 -0.56 2.72
N SER A 59 -6.99 -0.52 2.05
CA SER A 59 -7.36 0.61 1.18
C SER A 59 -7.58 1.91 1.95
N THR A 60 -8.10 1.83 3.18
CA THR A 60 -8.27 2.98 4.07
C THR A 60 -6.91 3.58 4.45
N LEU A 61 -5.92 2.75 4.79
CA LEU A 61 -4.58 3.26 5.10
C LEU A 61 -3.93 3.92 3.89
N ILE A 62 -3.99 3.28 2.71
CA ILE A 62 -3.48 3.89 1.46
C ILE A 62 -4.14 5.25 1.24
N SER A 63 -5.46 5.33 1.39
CA SER A 63 -6.22 6.57 1.21
C SER A 63 -5.82 7.66 2.20
N LYS A 64 -5.66 7.31 3.49
CA LYS A 64 -5.17 8.23 4.53
C LYS A 64 -3.76 8.75 4.18
N GLU A 65 -2.87 7.86 3.73
CA GLU A 65 -1.50 8.21 3.36
C GLU A 65 -1.43 9.12 2.13
N PHE A 66 -2.26 8.87 1.10
CA PHE A 66 -2.36 9.70 -0.10
C PHE A 66 -3.13 11.02 0.11
N ASN A 67 -3.97 11.12 1.14
CA ASN A 67 -4.55 12.40 1.54
C ASN A 67 -3.61 13.24 2.42
N GLY A 68 -2.60 12.61 3.02
CA GLY A 68 -1.60 13.25 3.87
C GLY A 68 -0.22 13.31 3.22
N ASN A 69 0.73 12.59 3.81
CA ASN A 69 2.17 12.68 3.51
C ASN A 69 2.53 12.37 2.05
N TYR A 70 1.69 11.59 1.35
CA TYR A 70 1.95 11.17 -0.03
C TYR A 70 1.07 11.88 -1.07
N LYS A 71 0.29 12.89 -0.67
CA LYS A 71 -0.59 13.66 -1.57
C LYS A 71 0.12 14.22 -2.79
N LYS A 72 1.34 14.72 -2.61
CA LYS A 72 2.16 15.26 -3.70
C LYS A 72 2.44 14.26 -4.81
N ILE A 73 2.48 12.94 -4.52
CA ILE A 73 2.65 11.91 -5.55
C ILE A 73 1.45 11.90 -6.49
N TYR A 74 0.24 11.91 -5.93
CA TYR A 74 -0.99 11.94 -6.71
C TYR A 74 -1.11 13.25 -7.51
N GLU A 75 -0.87 14.40 -6.88
CA GLU A 75 -0.94 15.71 -7.54
C GLU A 75 0.03 15.82 -8.71
N GLU A 76 1.27 15.34 -8.52
CA GLU A 76 2.26 15.31 -9.59
C GLU A 76 1.83 14.38 -10.73
N TRP A 77 1.35 13.18 -10.41
CA TRP A 77 0.84 12.25 -11.42
C TRP A 77 -0.31 12.87 -12.22
N LEU A 78 -1.27 13.46 -11.51
CA LEU A 78 -2.45 14.07 -12.08
C LEU A 78 -2.08 15.19 -13.05
N SER A 79 -1.16 16.07 -12.66
CA SER A 79 -0.72 17.20 -13.50
C SER A 79 0.04 16.78 -14.76
N LYS A 80 0.82 15.69 -14.70
CA LYS A 80 1.77 15.32 -15.77
C LYS A 80 1.26 14.22 -16.68
N HIS A 81 0.41 13.33 -16.18
CA HIS A 81 0.11 12.05 -16.82
C HIS A 81 -1.38 11.77 -16.99
N SER A 82 -2.26 12.50 -16.30
CA SER A 82 -3.71 12.34 -16.47
C SER A 82 -4.13 12.51 -17.94
N GLY A 83 -5.05 11.66 -18.39
CA GLY A 83 -5.56 11.66 -19.77
C GLY A 83 -4.60 11.10 -20.84
N LYS A 84 -3.36 10.76 -20.49
CA LYS A 84 -2.40 10.17 -21.43
C LYS A 84 -2.58 8.65 -21.53
N ASN A 85 -2.26 8.07 -22.68
CA ASN A 85 -2.24 6.60 -22.86
C ASN A 85 -1.23 5.89 -21.93
N THR A 86 -0.23 6.60 -21.42
CA THR A 86 0.75 6.11 -20.44
C THR A 86 0.32 6.30 -18.98
N ALA A 87 -0.87 6.87 -18.71
CA ALA A 87 -1.30 7.24 -17.36
C ALA A 87 -1.20 6.09 -16.35
N ALA A 88 -1.69 4.90 -16.71
CA ALA A 88 -1.64 3.71 -15.86
C ALA A 88 -0.21 3.22 -15.59
N TYR A 89 0.66 3.26 -16.62
CA TYR A 89 2.08 2.93 -16.45
C TYR A 89 2.75 3.87 -15.46
N GLU A 90 2.51 5.17 -15.63
CA GLU A 90 3.14 6.21 -14.79
C GLU A 90 2.62 6.16 -13.35
N ALA A 91 1.33 5.83 -13.15
CA ALA A 91 0.80 5.61 -11.81
C ALA A 91 1.55 4.48 -11.09
N GLY A 92 1.67 3.31 -11.72
CA GLY A 92 2.38 2.16 -11.13
C GLY A 92 3.88 2.44 -10.91
N SER A 93 4.52 3.15 -11.84
CA SER A 93 5.91 3.57 -11.73
C SER A 93 6.12 4.53 -10.54
N MET A 94 5.29 5.58 -10.43
CA MET A 94 5.40 6.59 -9.39
C MET A 94 5.14 6.01 -7.99
N VAL A 95 4.13 5.14 -7.83
CA VAL A 95 3.87 4.43 -6.57
C VAL A 95 5.11 3.63 -6.16
N CYS A 96 5.73 2.89 -7.08
CA CYS A 96 6.96 2.16 -6.78
C CYS A 96 8.12 3.08 -6.38
N LEU A 97 8.34 4.16 -7.13
CA LEU A 97 9.50 5.04 -6.94
C LEU A 97 9.41 5.88 -5.67
N LYS A 98 8.20 6.31 -5.31
CA LYS A 98 8.01 7.39 -4.33
C LYS A 98 7.22 6.95 -3.09
N TYR A 99 6.37 5.93 -3.18
CA TYR A 99 5.56 5.47 -2.05
C TYR A 99 6.10 4.18 -1.41
N GLU A 100 6.40 3.16 -2.21
CA GLU A 100 6.92 1.89 -1.68
C GLU A 100 8.44 1.88 -1.51
N VAL A 101 9.17 2.44 -2.47
CA VAL A 101 10.63 2.65 -2.42
C VAL A 101 11.43 1.38 -2.07
N PRO A 102 11.29 0.27 -2.83
CA PRO A 102 12.10 -0.93 -2.59
C PRO A 102 13.58 -0.71 -2.96
N ALA A 103 14.48 -1.58 -2.51
CA ALA A 103 15.94 -1.43 -2.72
C ALA A 103 16.34 -1.21 -4.20
N ASP A 104 15.70 -1.91 -5.14
CA ASP A 104 15.91 -1.78 -6.59
C ASP A 104 14.74 -1.00 -7.26
N ARG A 105 14.35 0.13 -6.66
CA ARG A 105 13.13 0.86 -7.06
C ARG A 105 13.09 1.26 -8.54
N TYR A 106 14.21 1.62 -9.16
CA TYR A 106 14.20 2.11 -10.54
C TYR A 106 13.92 1.01 -11.56
N ASN A 107 14.46 -0.19 -11.37
CA ASN A 107 14.12 -1.32 -12.24
C ASN A 107 12.73 -1.87 -11.91
N LYS A 108 12.39 -1.97 -10.61
CA LYS A 108 11.06 -2.42 -10.18
C LYS A 108 9.94 -1.50 -10.65
N ALA A 109 10.17 -0.19 -10.74
CA ALA A 109 9.20 0.77 -11.24
C ALA A 109 8.83 0.52 -12.71
N LYS A 110 9.80 0.16 -13.55
CA LYS A 110 9.53 -0.22 -14.95
C LYS A 110 8.59 -1.43 -15.02
N THR A 111 8.88 -2.47 -14.23
CA THR A 111 8.06 -3.69 -14.19
C THR A 111 6.67 -3.42 -13.62
N ARG A 112 6.57 -2.66 -12.53
CA ARG A 112 5.28 -2.32 -11.90
C ARG A 112 4.42 -1.38 -12.74
N GLY A 113 5.04 -0.44 -13.46
CA GLY A 113 4.34 0.38 -14.46
C GLY A 113 3.75 -0.49 -15.57
N LYS A 114 4.52 -1.43 -16.12
CA LYS A 114 4.00 -2.39 -17.12
C LYS A 114 2.85 -3.23 -16.57
N SER A 115 2.96 -3.71 -15.34
CA SER A 115 1.87 -4.45 -14.69
C SER A 115 0.62 -3.59 -14.50
N ALA A 116 0.77 -2.34 -14.04
CA ALA A 116 -0.34 -1.42 -13.87
C ALA A 116 -1.06 -1.11 -15.19
N GLN A 117 -0.30 -0.92 -16.28
CA GLN A 117 -0.87 -0.75 -17.61
C GLN A 117 -1.66 -1.98 -18.07
N LYS A 118 -1.13 -3.19 -17.86
CA LYS A 118 -1.83 -4.45 -18.20
C LYS A 118 -3.12 -4.62 -17.40
N ILE A 119 -3.07 -4.35 -16.10
CA ILE A 119 -4.26 -4.41 -15.23
C ILE A 119 -5.31 -3.42 -15.71
N TYR A 120 -4.91 -2.19 -16.03
CA TYR A 120 -5.82 -1.17 -16.55
C TYR A 120 -6.45 -1.60 -17.88
N GLN A 121 -5.66 -2.13 -18.83
CA GLN A 121 -6.18 -2.64 -20.10
C GLN A 121 -7.20 -3.76 -19.89
N ALA A 122 -6.89 -4.73 -19.03
CA ALA A 122 -7.81 -5.82 -18.70
C ALA A 122 -9.12 -5.31 -18.05
N MET A 123 -9.03 -4.30 -17.18
CA MET A 123 -10.22 -3.68 -16.57
C MET A 123 -11.06 -2.89 -17.57
N MET A 124 -10.45 -2.35 -18.62
CA MET A 124 -11.13 -1.64 -19.71
C MET A 124 -11.63 -2.57 -20.83
N GLY A 125 -11.37 -3.88 -20.74
CA GLY A 125 -11.77 -4.85 -21.76
C GLY A 125 -10.98 -4.76 -23.07
N ALA A 126 -9.72 -4.28 -23.00
CA ALA A 126 -8.81 -4.11 -24.12
C ALA A 126 -7.73 -5.20 -24.22
#